data_AF-A0A067BQD1-F1
#
_entry.id   AF-A0A067BQD1-F1
#
_cell.length_a   1.000
_cell.length_b   1.000
_cell.length_c   1.000
_cell.angle_alpha   90.00
_cell.angle_beta   90.00
_cell.angle_gamma   90.00
#
_symmetry.space_group_name_H-M   'P 1'
#
loop_
_entity.id
_entity.type
_entity.pdbx_description
1 polymer ?
#
loop_
_entity_poly.entity_id
_entity_poly.type
_entity_poly.pdbx_seq_one_letter_code
_entity_poly.pdbx_strand_id
1 'polypeptide(L)'
;MSFSTCFNTQLPGLPGLVFYTNRTMEMLCVAMTAPNASAIDWAAQGSCFQATLCTLSTGHVCFWLLPGNVVHRESTDATAMTLTYVYYESRFGPWIWFKFGYRIASTLFVWYRLWHGYYKHVWALKRVLQGRGHRATLPSGVWSYEFVVGDPTAIILMDPSVATLYFLDIWLSVTNLAVAIMQVAQSGSLEHVFRSTWYLSRTVWFAYWSLCLVSYGLKRFHKEHVFADVDPTVLAIAVMVYGPLLTWMNGHIPVFTWLYQWTFTVGVPTASANHVIESCLGCIVYVQLIASIPLLYGLTTPYFDTAKRAKKKKTEIDYASFYYNNIKNRVALGTLRRRPPRQTARGGTVHAIMEAFPQLKATPTINLRATDCFVLCYCDGQLYERLRVSLLQCLDRRNADKVIAHSAEPSEFVVNLLRPAPLFALRDKGAGSAPPNKPYAMHRAASPSVWCI
;
A
#
# COMPACT_ATOMS: atom_id res chain seq x y z
N MET A 1 -32.00 -22.93 -24.58
CA MET A 1 -31.59 -22.65 -23.18
C MET A 1 -32.02 -21.22 -22.83
N SER A 2 -32.44 -20.92 -21.60
CA SER A 2 -32.75 -19.53 -21.21
C SER A 2 -31.48 -18.73 -20.99
N PHE A 3 -31.55 -17.40 -21.13
CA PHE A 3 -30.41 -16.49 -20.90
C PHE A 3 -29.80 -16.69 -19.51
N SER A 4 -30.63 -16.75 -18.45
CA SER A 4 -30.16 -16.92 -17.08
C SER A 4 -29.43 -18.26 -16.86
N THR A 5 -29.88 -19.34 -17.49
CA THR A 5 -29.18 -20.63 -17.40
C THR A 5 -27.84 -20.57 -18.12
N CYS A 6 -27.79 -19.99 -19.32
CA CYS A 6 -26.54 -19.81 -20.06
C CYS A 6 -25.55 -18.91 -19.32
N PHE A 7 -26.00 -17.77 -18.81
CA PHE A 7 -25.18 -16.83 -18.06
C PHE A 7 -24.53 -17.47 -16.83
N ASN A 8 -25.26 -18.33 -16.11
CA ASN A 8 -24.76 -18.97 -14.91
C ASN A 8 -23.86 -20.18 -15.18
N THR A 9 -23.96 -20.82 -16.35
CA THR A 9 -23.30 -22.12 -16.61
C THR A 9 -22.28 -22.11 -17.73
N GLN A 10 -22.47 -21.29 -18.77
CA GLN A 10 -21.66 -21.34 -20.00
C GLN A 10 -20.77 -20.11 -20.21
N LEU A 11 -21.25 -18.93 -19.80
CA LEU A 11 -20.47 -17.69 -19.93
C LEU A 11 -19.32 -17.52 -18.92
N PRO A 12 -19.39 -18.02 -17.66
CA PRO A 12 -18.33 -17.80 -16.68
C PRO A 12 -16.98 -18.35 -17.16
N GLY A 13 -15.91 -17.59 -16.93
CA GLY A 13 -14.56 -17.91 -17.38
C GLY A 13 -14.19 -17.31 -18.74
N LEU A 14 -15.14 -16.71 -19.48
CA LEU A 14 -14.81 -15.96 -20.69
C LEU A 14 -13.97 -14.71 -20.34
N PRO A 15 -12.83 -14.47 -21.03
CA PRO A 15 -11.99 -13.30 -20.78
C PRO A 15 -12.75 -11.99 -20.96
N GLY A 16 -12.75 -11.16 -19.92
CA GLY A 16 -13.39 -9.84 -19.95
C GLY A 16 -14.92 -9.87 -19.90
N LEU A 17 -15.55 -11.00 -19.52
CA LEU A 17 -17.01 -11.15 -19.42
C LEU A 17 -17.72 -9.99 -18.68
N VAL A 18 -17.07 -9.45 -17.65
CA VAL A 18 -17.57 -8.31 -16.87
C VAL A 18 -17.84 -7.06 -17.72
N PHE A 19 -17.16 -6.91 -18.86
CA PHE A 19 -17.29 -5.77 -19.76
C PHE A 19 -18.32 -5.99 -20.88
N TYR A 20 -18.95 -7.17 -20.96
CA TYR A 20 -19.85 -7.49 -22.07
C TYR A 20 -21.21 -6.81 -21.84
N THR A 21 -21.86 -6.39 -22.92
CA THR A 21 -23.25 -5.90 -22.88
C THR A 21 -24.24 -7.07 -22.96
N ASN A 22 -25.50 -6.84 -22.59
CA ASN A 22 -26.56 -7.86 -22.66
C ASN A 22 -26.68 -8.43 -24.07
N ARG A 23 -26.65 -7.56 -25.10
CA ARG A 23 -26.68 -8.01 -26.50
C ARG A 23 -25.54 -8.98 -26.86
N THR A 24 -24.30 -8.69 -26.44
CA THR A 24 -23.18 -9.61 -26.67
C THR A 24 -23.34 -10.92 -25.94
N MET A 25 -23.82 -10.90 -24.69
CA MET A 25 -24.04 -12.13 -23.92
C MET A 25 -25.17 -12.97 -24.51
N GLU A 26 -26.26 -12.34 -24.96
CA GLU A 26 -27.36 -13.02 -25.65
C GLU A 26 -26.87 -13.69 -26.94
N MET A 27 -26.08 -12.97 -27.75
CA MET A 27 -25.46 -13.52 -28.96
C MET A 27 -24.61 -14.77 -28.64
N LEU A 28 -23.77 -14.71 -27.60
CA LEU A 28 -22.95 -15.84 -27.16
C LEU A 28 -23.81 -17.02 -26.68
N CYS A 29 -24.88 -16.76 -25.94
CA CYS A 29 -25.80 -17.79 -25.48
C CYS A 29 -26.53 -18.48 -26.64
N VAL A 30 -26.95 -17.73 -27.66
CA VAL A 30 -27.55 -18.31 -28.86
C VAL A 30 -26.51 -19.17 -29.60
N ALA A 31 -25.27 -18.68 -29.74
CA ALA A 31 -24.17 -19.40 -30.38
C ALA A 31 -23.84 -20.71 -29.67
N MET A 32 -23.79 -20.72 -28.34
CA MET A 32 -23.52 -21.93 -27.54
C MET A 32 -24.65 -22.97 -27.60
N THR A 33 -25.85 -22.56 -28.03
CA THR A 33 -26.99 -23.48 -28.23
C THR A 33 -27.22 -23.86 -29.69
N ALA A 34 -26.43 -23.29 -30.62
CA ALA A 34 -26.56 -23.57 -32.04
C ALA A 34 -26.06 -24.99 -32.34
N PRO A 35 -26.70 -25.72 -33.28
CA PRO A 35 -26.34 -27.11 -33.56
C PRO A 35 -24.95 -27.25 -34.20
N ASN A 36 -24.53 -26.27 -35.00
CA ASN A 36 -23.24 -26.25 -35.70
C ASN A 36 -22.66 -24.82 -35.70
N ALA A 37 -21.33 -24.71 -35.79
CA ALA A 37 -20.66 -23.41 -35.82
C ALA A 37 -21.01 -22.56 -37.06
N SER A 38 -21.41 -23.19 -38.16
CA SER A 38 -21.80 -22.52 -39.41
C SER A 38 -23.30 -22.32 -39.57
N ALA A 39 -24.11 -22.56 -38.52
CA ALA A 39 -25.57 -22.51 -38.62
C ALA A 39 -26.12 -21.10 -38.90
N ILE A 40 -25.41 -20.06 -38.45
CA ILE A 40 -25.75 -18.65 -38.61
C ILE A 40 -24.51 -17.93 -39.16
N ASP A 41 -24.70 -16.88 -39.96
CA ASP A 41 -23.61 -15.97 -40.32
C ASP A 41 -23.23 -15.10 -39.11
N TRP A 42 -22.39 -15.68 -38.26
CA TRP A 42 -21.94 -15.07 -37.01
C TRP A 42 -21.05 -13.85 -37.21
N ALA A 43 -20.41 -13.72 -38.37
CA ALA A 43 -19.63 -12.54 -38.71
C ALA A 43 -20.53 -11.31 -38.87
N ALA A 44 -21.72 -11.48 -39.46
CA ALA A 44 -22.72 -10.42 -39.60
C ALA A 44 -23.44 -10.07 -38.28
N GLN A 45 -23.42 -10.96 -37.28
CA GLN A 45 -24.03 -10.73 -35.97
C GLN A 45 -23.13 -9.97 -34.99
N GLY A 46 -21.91 -9.63 -35.40
CA GLY A 46 -20.97 -8.86 -34.59
C GLY A 46 -21.58 -7.54 -34.11
N SER A 47 -21.16 -7.08 -32.93
CA SER A 47 -21.61 -5.81 -32.39
C SER A 47 -20.47 -5.03 -31.76
N CYS A 48 -20.59 -3.71 -31.81
CA CYS A 48 -19.68 -2.79 -31.17
C CYS A 48 -20.45 -1.90 -30.19
N PHE A 49 -19.79 -1.55 -29.09
CA PHE A 49 -20.27 -0.59 -28.13
C PHE A 49 -19.15 0.36 -27.69
N GLN A 50 -19.54 1.51 -27.17
CA GLN A 50 -18.64 2.54 -26.68
C GLN A 50 -18.42 2.36 -25.17
N ALA A 51 -17.16 2.42 -24.74
CA ALA A 51 -16.82 2.45 -23.32
C ALA A 51 -16.60 3.90 -22.88
N THR A 52 -17.33 4.33 -21.85
CA THR A 52 -17.20 5.67 -21.27
C THR A 52 -16.69 5.63 -19.82
N LEU A 53 -16.05 6.73 -19.40
CA LEU A 53 -15.74 7.02 -18.02
C LEU A 53 -16.23 8.43 -17.70
N CYS A 54 -17.20 8.55 -16.80
CA CYS A 54 -17.84 9.83 -16.49
C CYS A 54 -18.28 10.55 -17.77
N THR A 55 -19.01 9.84 -18.65
CA THR A 55 -19.46 10.31 -19.98
C THR A 55 -18.37 10.60 -21.03
N LEU A 56 -17.09 10.59 -20.66
CA LEU A 56 -15.98 10.74 -21.61
C LEU A 56 -15.73 9.42 -22.35
N SER A 57 -15.65 9.49 -23.68
CA SER A 57 -15.34 8.32 -24.52
C SER A 57 -13.91 7.84 -24.29
N THR A 58 -13.77 6.62 -23.76
CA THR A 58 -12.47 5.98 -23.52
C THR A 58 -12.04 5.08 -24.68
N GLY A 59 -12.99 4.58 -25.46
CA GLY A 59 -12.73 3.73 -26.60
C GLY A 59 -13.97 3.00 -27.11
N HIS A 60 -13.77 2.16 -28.11
CA HIS A 60 -14.79 1.29 -28.68
C HIS A 60 -14.37 -0.17 -28.50
N VAL A 61 -15.34 -1.01 -28.20
CA VAL A 61 -15.16 -2.46 -28.10
C VAL A 61 -16.02 -3.11 -29.17
N CYS A 62 -15.44 -4.04 -29.93
CA CYS A 62 -16.13 -4.80 -30.95
C CYS A 62 -15.94 -6.29 -30.73
N PHE A 63 -17.00 -7.04 -31.01
CA PHE A 63 -17.06 -8.49 -30.89
C PHE A 63 -17.62 -9.10 -32.16
N TRP A 64 -17.05 -10.22 -32.55
CA TRP A 64 -17.64 -11.10 -33.55
C TRP A 64 -17.20 -12.54 -33.31
N LEU A 65 -17.97 -13.45 -33.86
CA LEU A 65 -17.75 -14.89 -33.78
C LEU A 65 -17.38 -15.40 -35.16
N LEU A 66 -16.39 -16.30 -35.22
CA LEU A 66 -15.99 -17.00 -36.43
C LEU A 66 -16.09 -18.51 -36.21
N PRO A 67 -16.60 -19.28 -37.17
CA PRO A 67 -16.62 -20.73 -37.07
C PRO A 67 -15.20 -21.31 -37.13
N GLY A 68 -14.96 -22.36 -36.35
CA GLY A 68 -13.68 -23.07 -36.24
C GLY A 68 -12.70 -22.44 -35.24
N ASN A 69 -11.58 -23.14 -35.01
CA ASN A 69 -10.49 -22.67 -34.16
C ASN A 69 -9.46 -21.89 -34.99
N VAL A 70 -9.73 -20.60 -35.19
CA VAL A 70 -8.87 -19.70 -35.98
C VAL A 70 -7.54 -19.41 -35.24
N VAL A 71 -7.52 -19.55 -33.90
CA VAL A 71 -6.36 -19.26 -33.05
C VAL A 71 -5.24 -20.27 -33.26
N HIS A 72 -5.57 -21.57 -33.34
CA HIS A 72 -4.58 -22.65 -33.48
C HIS A 72 -4.43 -23.18 -34.91
N ARG A 73 -5.12 -22.58 -35.89
CA ARG A 73 -5.17 -23.04 -37.29
C ARG A 73 -5.55 -24.53 -37.44
N GLU A 74 -6.27 -25.09 -36.48
CA GLU A 74 -6.85 -26.42 -36.56
C GLU A 74 -8.30 -26.28 -37.02
N SER A 75 -8.54 -26.57 -38.30
CA SER A 75 -9.79 -26.23 -38.99
C SER A 75 -10.84 -27.35 -38.99
N THR A 76 -10.65 -28.42 -38.21
CA THR A 76 -11.45 -29.65 -38.37
C THR A 76 -12.59 -29.81 -37.38
N ASP A 77 -12.71 -28.98 -36.33
CA ASP A 77 -13.83 -29.07 -35.40
C ASP A 77 -14.99 -28.16 -35.84
N ALA A 78 -16.01 -28.78 -36.43
CA ALA A 78 -17.24 -28.10 -36.88
C ALA A 78 -18.11 -27.54 -35.74
N THR A 79 -17.78 -27.90 -34.49
CA THR A 79 -18.47 -27.42 -33.28
C THR A 79 -17.73 -26.28 -32.58
N ALA A 80 -16.47 -26.02 -32.95
CA ALA A 80 -15.67 -24.96 -32.35
C ALA A 80 -16.03 -23.58 -32.92
N MET A 81 -15.96 -22.56 -32.05
CA MET A 81 -16.15 -21.15 -32.40
C MET A 81 -15.02 -20.32 -31.83
N THR A 82 -14.54 -19.35 -32.61
CA THR A 82 -13.58 -18.35 -32.14
C THR A 82 -14.30 -17.05 -31.84
N LEU A 83 -14.26 -16.61 -30.58
CA LEU A 83 -14.69 -15.28 -30.16
C LEU A 83 -13.53 -14.30 -30.32
N THR A 84 -13.73 -13.28 -31.16
CA THR A 84 -12.77 -12.18 -31.30
C THR A 84 -13.24 -10.97 -30.51
N TYR A 85 -12.40 -10.50 -29.58
CA TYR A 85 -12.57 -9.27 -28.82
C TYR A 85 -11.55 -8.24 -29.32
N VAL A 86 -12.01 -7.09 -29.78
CA VAL A 86 -11.12 -5.97 -30.15
C VAL A 86 -11.50 -4.74 -29.35
N TYR A 87 -10.52 -4.18 -28.66
CA TYR A 87 -10.63 -2.88 -28.01
C TYR A 87 -9.79 -1.84 -28.74
N TYR A 88 -10.44 -0.77 -29.19
CA TYR A 88 -9.83 0.39 -29.78
C TYR A 88 -9.87 1.56 -28.79
N GLU A 89 -8.72 1.90 -28.23
CA GLU A 89 -8.58 3.00 -27.27
C GLU A 89 -8.65 4.36 -27.98
N SER A 90 -9.46 5.28 -27.45
CA SER A 90 -9.50 6.67 -27.91
C SER A 90 -8.21 7.39 -27.48
N ARG A 91 -7.20 7.40 -28.35
CA ARG A 91 -5.90 8.03 -28.07
C ARG A 91 -5.84 9.47 -28.57
N PHE A 92 -5.86 10.40 -27.62
CA PHE A 92 -5.59 11.82 -27.89
C PHE A 92 -4.10 12.13 -27.67
N GLY A 93 -3.38 12.58 -28.71
CA GLY A 93 -1.93 12.84 -28.64
C GLY A 93 -1.53 13.75 -27.47
N PRO A 94 -2.17 14.92 -27.28
CA PRO A 94 -1.89 15.79 -26.14
C PRO A 94 -2.14 15.12 -24.77
N TRP A 95 -3.13 14.22 -24.67
CA TRP A 95 -3.41 13.47 -23.44
C TRP A 95 -2.27 12.51 -23.08
N ILE A 96 -1.65 11.89 -24.08
CA ILE A 96 -0.50 11.01 -23.87
C ILE A 96 0.70 11.81 -23.34
N TRP A 97 1.00 12.95 -23.97
CA TRP A 97 2.07 13.84 -23.52
C TRP A 97 1.82 14.42 -22.13
N PHE A 98 0.57 14.77 -21.82
CA PHE A 98 0.16 15.18 -20.48
C PHE A 98 0.46 14.09 -19.44
N LYS A 99 0.03 12.84 -19.69
CA LYS A 99 0.32 11.70 -18.79
C LYS A 99 1.83 11.46 -18.63
N PHE A 100 2.60 11.61 -19.70
CA PHE A 100 4.05 11.49 -19.66
C PHE A 100 4.68 12.57 -18.77
N GLY A 101 4.35 13.84 -18.99
CA GLY A 101 4.81 14.96 -18.16
C GLY A 101 4.39 14.82 -16.70
N TYR A 102 3.16 14.37 -16.46
CA TYR A 102 2.64 14.07 -15.12
C TYR A 102 3.48 13.00 -14.40
N ARG A 103 3.86 11.93 -15.10
CA ARG A 103 4.70 10.86 -14.53
C ARG A 103 6.13 11.30 -14.25
N ILE A 104 6.70 12.17 -15.09
CA ILE A 104 8.00 12.79 -14.80
C ILE A 104 7.89 13.66 -13.54
N ALA A 105 6.91 14.55 -13.48
CA ALA A 105 6.72 15.47 -12.36
C ALA A 105 6.48 14.73 -11.04
N SER A 106 5.62 13.70 -11.04
CA SER A 106 5.38 12.87 -9.86
C SER A 106 6.62 12.08 -9.43
N THR A 107 7.41 11.55 -10.37
CA THR A 107 8.69 10.88 -10.06
C THR A 107 9.69 11.83 -9.41
N LEU A 108 9.86 13.02 -9.97
CA LEU A 108 10.73 14.07 -9.41
C LEU A 108 10.23 14.52 -8.02
N PHE A 109 8.92 14.63 -7.85
CA PHE A 109 8.31 14.98 -6.57
C PHE A 109 8.59 13.92 -5.50
N VAL A 110 8.41 12.63 -5.81
CA VAL A 110 8.76 11.54 -4.88
C VAL A 110 10.24 11.58 -4.52
N TRP A 111 11.12 11.81 -5.49
CA TRP A 111 12.55 11.90 -5.24
C TRP A 111 12.90 13.08 -4.33
N TYR A 112 12.29 14.24 -4.55
CA TYR A 112 12.39 15.40 -3.67
C TYR A 112 11.93 15.07 -2.24
N ARG A 113 10.78 14.41 -2.08
CA ARG A 113 10.26 14.01 -0.77
C ARG A 113 11.18 12.99 -0.07
N LEU A 114 11.72 12.01 -0.79
CA LEU A 114 12.70 11.05 -0.27
C LEU A 114 13.98 11.74 0.22
N TRP A 115 14.50 12.67 -0.57
CA TRP A 115 15.70 13.40 -0.21
C TRP A 115 15.50 14.27 1.03
N HIS A 116 14.48 15.13 1.02
CA HIS A 116 14.24 16.09 2.09
C HIS A 116 13.66 15.46 3.35
N GLY A 117 12.87 14.39 3.23
CA GLY A 117 12.24 13.71 4.36
C GLY A 117 13.08 12.59 4.97
N TYR A 118 14.12 12.10 4.28
CA TYR A 118 14.90 10.96 4.78
C TYR A 118 16.41 11.06 4.50
N TYR A 119 16.82 10.99 3.23
CA TYR A 119 18.24 10.79 2.91
C TYR A 119 19.13 11.96 3.33
N LYS A 120 18.64 13.20 3.29
CA LYS A 120 19.35 14.36 3.83
C LYS A 120 19.68 14.18 5.32
N HIS A 121 18.76 13.61 6.10
CA HIS A 121 18.93 13.37 7.53
C HIS A 121 19.87 12.20 7.84
N VAL A 122 19.83 11.16 7.00
CA VAL A 122 20.78 10.03 7.04
C VAL A 122 22.20 10.53 6.77
N TRP A 123 22.38 11.37 5.75
CA TRP A 123 23.67 12.01 5.44
C TRP A 123 24.18 12.92 6.56
N ALA A 124 23.29 13.72 7.15
CA ALA A 124 23.65 14.57 8.28
C ALA A 124 24.13 13.74 9.48
N LEU A 125 23.43 12.64 9.81
CA LEU A 125 23.83 11.75 10.90
C LEU A 125 25.18 11.09 10.62
N LYS A 126 25.41 10.59 9.40
CA LYS A 126 26.71 10.04 8.97
C LYS A 126 27.85 11.02 9.22
N ARG A 127 27.69 12.30 8.82
CA ARG A 127 28.71 13.34 9.02
C ARG A 127 28.98 13.61 10.51
N VAL A 128 27.93 13.62 11.33
CA VAL A 128 28.08 13.81 12.79
C VAL A 128 28.83 12.64 13.42
N LEU A 129 28.49 11.40 13.05
CA LEU A 129 29.18 10.20 13.55
C LEU A 129 30.66 10.17 13.13
N GLN A 130 30.98 10.59 11.91
CA GLN A 130 32.36 10.67 11.42
C GLN A 130 33.18 11.75 12.12
N GLY A 131 32.58 12.91 12.45
CA GLY A 131 33.30 14.03 13.03
C GLY A 131 33.36 14.05 14.56
N ARG A 132 32.32 13.56 15.24
CA ARG A 132 32.15 13.68 16.70
C ARG A 132 31.91 12.33 17.40
N GLY A 133 31.69 11.26 16.64
CA GLY A 133 31.24 9.97 17.16
C GLY A 133 29.78 10.00 17.62
N HIS A 134 29.40 9.01 18.44
CA HIS A 134 28.01 8.77 18.83
C HIS A 134 27.61 9.40 20.18
N ARG A 135 28.57 9.75 21.05
CA ARG A 135 28.38 10.34 22.38
C ARG A 135 29.09 11.69 22.49
N ALA A 136 28.62 12.53 23.42
CA ALA A 136 29.29 13.79 23.74
C ALA A 136 30.68 13.56 24.37
N THR A 137 30.80 12.54 25.21
CA THR A 137 32.06 12.07 25.81
C THR A 137 32.26 10.59 25.47
N LEU A 138 33.30 10.32 24.68
CA LEU A 138 33.66 8.96 24.27
C LEU A 138 34.67 8.37 25.26
N PRO A 139 34.51 7.09 25.65
CA PRO A 139 35.57 6.35 26.31
C PRO A 139 36.85 6.29 25.46
N SER A 140 38.00 6.12 26.12
CA SER A 140 39.28 5.91 25.45
C SER A 140 39.25 4.64 24.58
N GLY A 141 39.68 4.77 23.32
CA GLY A 141 39.78 3.66 22.39
C GLY A 141 39.62 4.10 20.93
N VAL A 142 39.92 3.22 19.98
CA VAL A 142 39.73 3.48 18.55
C VAL A 142 38.30 3.11 18.17
N TRP A 143 37.50 4.13 17.85
CA TRP A 143 36.09 3.96 17.51
C TRP A 143 35.87 3.79 16.00
N SER A 144 35.07 2.80 15.63
CA SER A 144 34.57 2.62 14.27
C SER A 144 33.07 2.35 14.28
N TYR A 145 32.40 2.67 13.17
CA TYR A 145 30.94 2.65 13.07
C TYR A 145 30.50 1.90 11.82
N GLU A 146 29.57 0.97 12.00
CA GLU A 146 28.80 0.41 10.90
C GLU A 146 27.40 0.98 10.96
N PHE A 147 27.00 1.64 9.87
CA PHE A 147 25.74 2.38 9.81
C PHE A 147 24.78 1.71 8.86
N VAL A 148 23.75 1.10 9.43
CA VAL A 148 22.70 0.40 8.69
C VAL A 148 21.53 1.34 8.48
N VAL A 149 21.35 1.77 7.23
CA VAL A 149 20.30 2.70 6.83
C VAL A 149 18.96 1.97 6.75
N GLY A 150 17.91 2.58 7.27
CA GLY A 150 16.54 2.06 7.18
C GLY A 150 15.91 2.24 5.80
N ASP A 151 14.69 1.72 5.66
CA ASP A 151 13.87 1.80 4.45
C ASP A 151 12.88 2.98 4.55
N PRO A 152 13.02 4.02 3.72
CA PRO A 152 12.13 5.18 3.73
C PRO A 152 10.77 4.95 3.09
N THR A 153 10.51 3.76 2.52
CA THR A 153 9.30 3.49 1.72
C THR A 153 8.02 3.93 2.44
N ALA A 154 7.88 3.59 3.74
CA ALA A 154 6.68 3.93 4.52
C ALA A 154 6.44 5.44 4.68
N ILE A 155 7.48 6.28 4.64
CA ILE A 155 7.35 7.75 4.71
C ILE A 155 6.66 8.27 3.44
N ILE A 156 7.02 7.72 2.28
CA ILE A 156 6.44 8.11 0.99
C ILE A 156 5.04 7.56 0.83
N LEU A 157 4.82 6.30 1.23
CA LEU A 157 3.49 5.68 1.15
C LEU A 157 2.44 6.40 1.99
N MET A 158 2.85 7.05 3.08
CA MET A 158 1.95 7.80 3.96
C MET A 158 1.88 9.29 3.68
N ASP A 159 2.60 9.77 2.67
CA ASP A 159 2.45 11.14 2.22
C ASP A 159 1.13 11.28 1.45
N PRO A 160 0.13 12.03 1.97
CA PRO A 160 -1.17 12.14 1.32
C PRO A 160 -1.08 12.74 -0.08
N SER A 161 -0.11 13.61 -0.33
CA SER A 161 0.10 14.21 -1.65
C SER A 161 0.61 13.15 -2.63
N VAL A 162 1.61 12.34 -2.24
CA VAL A 162 2.13 11.26 -3.09
C VAL A 162 1.06 10.20 -3.36
N ALA A 163 0.36 9.75 -2.32
CA ALA A 163 -0.70 8.76 -2.47
C ALA A 163 -1.82 9.26 -3.40
N THR A 164 -2.19 10.54 -3.30
CA THR A 164 -3.18 11.17 -4.20
C THR A 164 -2.67 11.27 -5.63
N LEU A 165 -1.39 11.61 -5.85
CA LEU A 165 -0.81 11.65 -7.19
C LEU A 165 -0.87 10.27 -7.88
N TYR A 166 -0.46 9.20 -7.19
CA TYR A 166 -0.53 7.86 -7.79
C TYR A 166 -1.96 7.32 -7.92
N PHE A 167 -2.86 7.67 -6.99
CA PHE A 167 -4.29 7.43 -7.17
C PHE A 167 -4.77 8.05 -8.49
N LEU A 168 -4.50 9.33 -8.72
CA LEU A 168 -4.88 10.03 -9.95
C LEU A 168 -4.22 9.43 -11.20
N ASP A 169 -2.92 9.06 -11.16
CA ASP A 169 -2.26 8.43 -12.33
C ASP A 169 -2.96 7.14 -12.79
N ILE A 170 -3.51 6.37 -11.85
CA ILE A 170 -4.28 5.16 -12.18
C ILE A 170 -5.60 5.54 -12.86
N TRP A 171 -6.32 6.54 -12.33
CA TRP A 171 -7.57 7.02 -12.92
C TRP A 171 -7.36 7.62 -14.32
N LEU A 172 -6.29 8.38 -14.53
CA LEU A 172 -5.89 8.89 -15.85
C LEU A 172 -5.53 7.77 -16.85
N SER A 173 -5.28 6.55 -16.34
CA SER A 173 -4.86 5.37 -17.08
C SER A 173 -5.86 4.21 -16.96
N VAL A 174 -7.15 4.49 -16.77
CA VAL A 174 -8.19 3.47 -16.53
C VAL A 174 -8.30 2.47 -17.68
N THR A 175 -8.07 2.90 -18.91
CA THR A 175 -8.13 2.05 -20.13
C THR A 175 -7.08 0.94 -20.06
N ASN A 176 -5.85 1.29 -19.68
CA ASN A 176 -4.77 0.33 -19.45
C ASN A 176 -5.07 -0.60 -18.26
N LEU A 177 -5.78 -0.11 -17.24
CA LEU A 177 -6.23 -0.96 -16.13
C LEU A 177 -7.25 -2.00 -16.60
N ALA A 178 -8.25 -1.60 -17.39
CA ALA A 178 -9.24 -2.51 -17.96
C ALA A 178 -8.59 -3.59 -18.84
N VAL A 179 -7.66 -3.19 -19.73
CA VAL A 179 -6.90 -4.13 -20.57
C VAL A 179 -6.08 -5.10 -19.72
N ALA A 180 -5.41 -4.63 -18.66
CA ALA A 180 -4.65 -5.51 -17.78
C ALA A 180 -5.56 -6.51 -17.04
N ILE A 181 -6.73 -6.09 -16.58
CA ILE A 181 -7.74 -6.97 -15.95
C ILE A 181 -8.17 -8.08 -16.92
N MET A 182 -8.42 -7.72 -18.18
CA MET A 182 -8.79 -8.69 -19.22
C MET A 182 -7.67 -9.69 -19.50
N GLN A 183 -6.42 -9.23 -19.61
CA GLN A 183 -5.27 -10.07 -19.89
C GLN A 183 -4.95 -11.04 -18.73
N VAL A 184 -5.20 -10.66 -17.49
CA VAL A 184 -5.07 -11.58 -16.34
C VAL A 184 -6.10 -12.71 -16.40
N ALA A 185 -7.28 -12.47 -16.97
CA ALA A 185 -8.29 -13.51 -17.17
C ALA A 185 -7.99 -14.45 -18.34
N GLN A 186 -6.97 -14.15 -19.18
CA GLN A 186 -6.58 -15.01 -20.29
C GLN A 186 -5.64 -16.13 -19.81
N SER A 187 -5.98 -17.39 -20.09
CA SER A 187 -5.19 -18.56 -19.72
C SER A 187 -4.09 -18.94 -20.74
N GLY A 188 -4.11 -18.34 -21.94
CA GLY A 188 -3.30 -18.79 -23.08
C GLY A 188 -1.84 -18.31 -23.13
N SER A 189 -1.42 -17.34 -22.31
CA SER A 189 -0.05 -16.83 -22.32
C SER A 189 0.39 -16.35 -20.94
N LEU A 190 1.34 -17.08 -20.34
CA LEU A 190 1.93 -16.73 -19.05
C LEU A 190 2.64 -15.37 -19.08
N GLU A 191 3.18 -14.97 -20.24
CA GLU A 191 3.83 -13.68 -20.41
C GLU A 191 2.83 -12.52 -20.26
N HIS A 192 1.66 -12.63 -20.89
CA HIS A 192 0.60 -11.62 -20.75
C HIS A 192 0.10 -11.57 -19.32
N VAL A 193 -0.19 -12.71 -18.70
CA VAL A 193 -0.62 -12.78 -17.29
C VAL A 193 0.41 -12.10 -16.39
N PHE A 194 1.71 -12.42 -16.53
CA PHE A 194 2.76 -11.83 -15.71
C PHE A 194 2.88 -10.31 -15.90
N ARG A 195 2.93 -9.82 -17.15
CA ARG A 195 3.02 -8.38 -17.45
C ARG A 195 1.80 -7.62 -16.90
N SER A 196 0.61 -8.19 -17.02
CA SER A 196 -0.62 -7.57 -16.57
C SER A 196 -0.74 -7.61 -15.05
N THR A 197 -0.38 -8.72 -14.38
CA THR A 197 -0.28 -8.78 -12.92
C THR A 197 0.73 -7.77 -12.38
N TRP A 198 1.88 -7.63 -13.03
CA TRP A 198 2.86 -6.59 -12.67
C TRP A 198 2.26 -5.19 -12.80
N TYR A 199 1.57 -4.89 -13.90
CA TYR A 199 0.89 -3.61 -14.06
C TYR A 199 -0.19 -3.38 -12.99
N LEU A 200 -1.00 -4.39 -12.69
CA LEU A 200 -2.05 -4.37 -11.67
C LEU A 200 -1.53 -4.21 -10.24
N SER A 201 -0.26 -4.52 -9.96
CA SER A 201 0.36 -4.27 -8.65
C SER A 201 0.24 -2.80 -8.21
N ARG A 202 0.12 -1.86 -9.17
CA ARG A 202 -0.11 -0.44 -8.92
C ARG A 202 -1.39 -0.13 -8.13
N THR A 203 -2.36 -1.05 -8.13
CA THR A 203 -3.62 -0.90 -7.38
C THR A 203 -3.40 -0.83 -5.87
N VAL A 204 -2.21 -1.21 -5.37
CA VAL A 204 -1.79 -0.99 -3.98
C VAL A 204 -1.91 0.47 -3.54
N TRP A 205 -1.80 1.43 -4.46
CA TRP A 205 -1.99 2.84 -4.15
C TRP A 205 -3.42 3.17 -3.69
N PHE A 206 -4.44 2.40 -4.08
CA PHE A 206 -5.79 2.54 -3.53
C PHE A 206 -5.83 2.24 -2.04
N ALA A 207 -5.11 1.20 -1.61
CA ALA A 207 -4.96 0.83 -0.21
C ALA A 207 -4.17 1.90 0.58
N TYR A 208 -3.06 2.41 0.04
CA TYR A 208 -2.30 3.45 0.73
C TYR A 208 -3.07 4.77 0.81
N TRP A 209 -3.76 5.17 -0.26
CA TRP A 209 -4.58 6.37 -0.28
C TRP A 209 -5.72 6.30 0.75
N SER A 210 -6.41 5.16 0.85
CA SER A 210 -7.46 4.97 1.86
C SER A 210 -6.89 5.02 3.29
N LEU A 211 -5.69 4.46 3.52
CA LEU A 211 -4.99 4.55 4.80
C LEU A 211 -4.56 5.98 5.14
N CYS A 212 -4.19 6.81 4.17
CA CYS A 212 -3.94 8.23 4.38
C CYS A 212 -5.21 8.98 4.80
N LEU A 213 -6.35 8.73 4.15
CA LEU A 213 -7.63 9.33 4.50
C LEU A 213 -8.09 8.93 5.91
N VAL A 214 -8.01 7.63 6.22
CA VAL A 214 -8.37 7.12 7.54
C VAL A 214 -7.40 7.65 8.60
N SER A 215 -6.10 7.72 8.32
CA SER A 215 -5.11 8.37 9.19
C SER A 215 -5.50 9.81 9.53
N TYR A 216 -5.86 10.60 8.52
CA TYR A 216 -6.33 11.98 8.70
C TYR A 216 -7.60 12.03 9.57
N GLY A 217 -8.59 11.16 9.31
CA GLY A 217 -9.81 11.06 10.10
C GLY A 217 -9.56 10.67 11.56
N LEU A 218 -8.76 9.63 11.80
CA LEU A 218 -8.39 9.16 13.14
C LEU A 218 -7.71 10.28 13.94
N LYS A 219 -6.84 11.04 13.30
CA LYS A 219 -6.18 12.21 13.89
C LYS A 219 -7.13 13.35 14.19
N ARG A 220 -8.06 13.63 13.27
CA ARG A 220 -9.06 14.69 13.44
C ARG A 220 -10.00 14.41 14.61
N PHE A 221 -10.37 13.14 14.81
CA PHE A 221 -11.31 12.69 15.85
C PHE A 221 -10.62 12.12 17.10
N HIS A 222 -9.29 12.12 17.19
CA HIS A 222 -8.52 11.57 18.31
C HIS A 222 -8.84 10.08 18.62
N LYS A 223 -9.07 9.28 17.57
CA LYS A 223 -9.41 7.85 17.65
C LYS A 223 -8.27 6.92 17.22
N GLU A 224 -7.02 7.36 17.33
CA GLU A 224 -5.84 6.60 16.87
C GLU A 224 -5.70 5.23 17.54
N HIS A 225 -6.27 5.05 18.73
CA HIS A 225 -6.25 3.78 19.47
C HIS A 225 -7.16 2.70 18.88
N VAL A 226 -8.14 3.08 18.06
CA VAL A 226 -9.13 2.17 17.43
C VAL A 226 -8.54 1.43 16.22
N PHE A 227 -7.38 1.85 15.72
CA PHE A 227 -6.77 1.30 14.51
C PHE A 227 -5.40 0.67 14.81
N ALA A 228 -5.18 -0.55 14.31
CA ALA A 228 -3.88 -1.21 14.33
C ALA A 228 -3.04 -0.77 13.11
N ASP A 229 -1.77 -0.47 13.35
CA ASP A 229 -0.83 -0.12 12.30
C ASP A 229 -0.55 -1.32 11.38
N VAL A 230 -0.64 -1.10 10.08
CA VAL A 230 -0.40 -2.10 9.04
C VAL A 230 1.08 -2.12 8.65
N ASP A 231 1.63 -3.31 8.39
CA ASP A 231 2.95 -3.45 7.78
C ASP A 231 2.87 -3.20 6.26
N PRO A 232 3.62 -2.23 5.70
CA PRO A 232 3.55 -1.87 4.29
C PRO A 232 3.94 -3.01 3.35
N THR A 233 4.87 -3.89 3.75
CA THR A 233 5.31 -5.03 2.92
C THR A 233 4.24 -6.10 2.89
N VAL A 234 3.67 -6.44 4.05
CA VAL A 234 2.58 -7.41 4.14
C VAL A 234 1.38 -6.92 3.34
N LEU A 235 1.05 -5.63 3.43
CA LEU A 235 -0.02 -5.03 2.64
C LEU A 235 0.23 -5.13 1.14
N ALA A 236 1.43 -4.81 0.67
CA ALA A 236 1.78 -4.91 -0.74
C ALA A 236 1.63 -6.35 -1.26
N ILE A 237 2.11 -7.34 -0.50
CA ILE A 237 1.96 -8.76 -0.83
C ILE A 237 0.47 -9.15 -0.85
N ALA A 238 -0.30 -8.73 0.15
CA ALA A 238 -1.73 -9.03 0.25
C ALA A 238 -2.51 -8.47 -0.94
N VAL A 239 -2.27 -7.21 -1.34
CA VAL A 239 -2.95 -6.61 -2.51
C VAL A 239 -2.48 -7.27 -3.81
N MET A 240 -1.20 -7.62 -3.93
CA MET A 240 -0.67 -8.32 -5.11
C MET A 240 -1.33 -9.69 -5.34
N VAL A 241 -1.72 -10.40 -4.27
CA VAL A 241 -2.46 -11.66 -4.37
C VAL A 241 -3.96 -11.41 -4.54
N TYR A 242 -4.52 -10.49 -3.75
CA TYR A 242 -5.96 -10.22 -3.74
C TYR A 242 -6.47 -9.61 -5.05
N GLY A 243 -5.72 -8.68 -5.67
CA GLY A 243 -6.13 -8.01 -6.89
C GLY A 243 -6.41 -9.00 -8.03
N PRO A 244 -5.46 -9.86 -8.42
CA PRO A 244 -5.67 -10.91 -9.41
C PRO A 244 -6.76 -11.91 -9.03
N LEU A 245 -6.83 -12.32 -7.75
CA LEU A 245 -7.88 -13.23 -7.27
C LEU A 245 -9.27 -12.62 -7.43
N LEU A 246 -9.43 -11.35 -7.04
CA LEU A 246 -10.68 -10.60 -7.20
C LEU A 246 -11.07 -10.49 -8.67
N THR A 247 -10.12 -10.14 -9.54
CA THR A 247 -10.33 -10.10 -10.99
C THR A 247 -10.76 -11.45 -11.55
N TRP A 248 -10.13 -12.54 -11.11
CA TRP A 248 -10.50 -13.89 -11.52
C TRP A 248 -11.92 -14.25 -11.05
N MET A 249 -12.25 -13.97 -9.78
CA MET A 249 -13.58 -14.20 -9.20
C MET A 249 -14.66 -13.42 -9.95
N ASN A 250 -14.39 -12.17 -10.34
CA ASN A 250 -15.34 -11.34 -11.09
C ASN A 250 -15.70 -11.93 -12.47
N GLY A 251 -14.80 -12.72 -13.08
CA GLY A 251 -15.05 -13.38 -14.37
C GLY A 251 -15.60 -14.80 -14.28
N HIS A 252 -15.42 -15.49 -13.14
CA HIS A 252 -15.76 -16.91 -12.98
C HIS A 252 -16.97 -17.16 -12.06
N ILE A 253 -17.34 -16.21 -11.21
CA ILE A 253 -18.46 -16.36 -10.28
C ILE A 253 -19.63 -15.48 -10.78
N PRO A 254 -20.76 -16.07 -11.21
CA PRO A 254 -21.86 -15.33 -11.85
C PRO A 254 -22.40 -14.16 -11.04
N VAL A 255 -22.47 -14.30 -9.71
CA VAL A 255 -22.97 -13.24 -8.82
C VAL A 255 -22.08 -12.01 -8.87
N PHE A 256 -20.75 -12.18 -8.87
CA PHE A 256 -19.81 -11.05 -8.96
C PHE A 256 -19.81 -10.45 -10.37
N THR A 257 -19.89 -11.28 -11.40
CA THR A 257 -20.03 -10.82 -12.79
C THR A 257 -21.28 -9.93 -12.94
N TRP A 258 -22.42 -10.39 -12.43
CA TRP A 258 -23.68 -9.67 -12.50
C TRP A 258 -23.62 -8.34 -11.75
N LEU A 259 -23.03 -8.33 -10.54
CA LEU A 259 -22.82 -7.09 -9.78
C LEU A 259 -22.00 -6.07 -10.59
N TYR A 260 -20.89 -6.50 -11.20
CA TYR A 260 -20.06 -5.61 -12.00
C TYR A 260 -20.76 -5.11 -13.26
N GLN A 261 -21.47 -5.99 -13.98
CA GLN A 261 -22.26 -5.57 -15.14
C GLN A 261 -23.34 -4.54 -14.75
N TRP A 262 -24.02 -4.77 -13.63
CA TRP A 262 -24.97 -3.80 -13.09
C TRP A 262 -24.31 -2.44 -12.83
N THR A 263 -23.09 -2.42 -12.26
CA THR A 263 -22.36 -1.14 -12.06
C THR A 263 -22.04 -0.43 -13.38
N PHE A 264 -21.87 -1.16 -14.48
CA PHE A 264 -21.56 -0.59 -15.79
C PHE A 264 -22.79 -0.09 -16.55
N THR A 265 -23.98 -0.60 -16.22
CA THR A 265 -25.22 -0.27 -16.95
C THR A 265 -26.16 0.64 -16.18
N VAL A 266 -26.10 0.71 -14.84
CA VAL A 266 -27.08 1.44 -14.01
C VAL A 266 -27.18 2.93 -14.33
N GLY A 267 -26.08 3.55 -14.76
CA GLY A 267 -26.05 4.98 -15.13
C GLY A 267 -26.33 5.25 -16.61
N VAL A 268 -26.57 4.23 -17.43
CA VAL A 268 -26.70 4.37 -18.88
C VAL A 268 -28.18 4.62 -19.26
N PRO A 269 -28.49 5.66 -20.06
CA PRO A 269 -29.84 5.89 -20.54
C PRO A 269 -30.38 4.71 -21.35
N THR A 270 -31.68 4.42 -21.23
CA THR A 270 -32.33 3.29 -21.93
C THR A 270 -32.20 3.37 -23.44
N ALA A 271 -32.20 4.57 -24.01
CA ALA A 271 -32.00 4.80 -25.45
C ALA A 271 -30.62 4.37 -25.96
N SER A 272 -29.61 4.28 -25.08
CA SER A 272 -28.25 3.86 -25.40
C SER A 272 -27.91 2.50 -24.79
N ALA A 273 -28.91 1.79 -24.26
CA ALA A 273 -28.74 0.44 -23.73
C ALA A 273 -28.10 -0.46 -24.80
N ASN A 274 -27.14 -1.28 -24.39
CA ASN A 274 -26.33 -2.17 -25.25
C ASN A 274 -25.35 -1.49 -26.21
N HIS A 275 -25.38 -0.17 -26.35
CA HIS A 275 -24.44 0.59 -27.19
C HIS A 275 -23.37 1.32 -26.39
N VAL A 276 -23.58 1.49 -25.08
CA VAL A 276 -22.66 2.20 -24.18
C VAL A 276 -22.53 1.44 -22.86
N ILE A 277 -21.32 1.41 -22.31
CA ILE A 277 -21.06 1.03 -20.91
C ILE A 277 -20.40 2.21 -20.18
N GLU A 278 -20.78 2.45 -18.92
CA GLU A 278 -20.22 3.52 -18.09
C GLU A 278 -19.36 2.92 -16.96
N SER A 279 -18.05 3.16 -17.00
CA SER A 279 -17.08 2.47 -16.15
C SER A 279 -16.87 3.13 -14.78
N CYS A 280 -17.37 4.35 -14.55
CA CYS A 280 -17.05 5.12 -13.35
C CYS A 280 -17.44 4.39 -12.06
N LEU A 281 -18.69 3.93 -11.94
CA LEU A 281 -19.16 3.26 -10.73
C LEU A 281 -18.40 1.95 -10.49
N GLY A 282 -18.16 1.16 -11.54
CA GLY A 282 -17.36 -0.07 -11.44
C GLY A 282 -15.93 0.19 -10.96
N CYS A 283 -15.31 1.30 -11.40
CA CYS A 283 -14.00 1.72 -10.91
C CYS A 283 -14.04 2.11 -9.43
N ILE A 284 -15.08 2.85 -8.98
CA ILE A 284 -15.25 3.19 -7.57
C ILE A 284 -15.39 1.92 -6.72
N VAL A 285 -16.23 0.97 -7.13
CA VAL A 285 -16.40 -0.32 -6.43
C VAL A 285 -15.07 -1.08 -6.37
N TYR A 286 -14.33 -1.14 -7.47
CA TYR A 286 -13.02 -1.78 -7.49
C TYR A 286 -12.02 -1.12 -6.52
N VAL A 287 -11.97 0.22 -6.48
CA VAL A 287 -11.15 0.95 -5.50
C VAL A 287 -11.56 0.61 -4.07
N GLN A 288 -12.86 0.59 -3.76
CA GLN A 288 -13.36 0.26 -2.43
C GLN A 288 -13.02 -1.17 -2.01
N LEU A 289 -13.10 -2.13 -2.92
CA LEU A 289 -12.74 -3.52 -2.64
C LEU A 289 -11.25 -3.65 -2.27
N ILE A 290 -10.35 -3.07 -3.06
CA ILE A 290 -8.91 -3.06 -2.73
C ILE A 290 -8.63 -2.30 -1.42
N ALA A 291 -9.30 -1.16 -1.21
CA ALA A 291 -9.16 -0.36 0.00
C ALA A 291 -9.70 -1.04 1.25
N SER A 292 -10.66 -1.95 1.13
CA SER A 292 -11.33 -2.58 2.28
C SER A 292 -10.40 -3.46 3.12
N ILE A 293 -9.45 -4.16 2.51
CA ILE A 293 -8.55 -5.11 3.21
C ILE A 293 -7.74 -4.47 4.33
N PRO A 294 -6.91 -3.44 4.05
CA PRO A 294 -6.11 -2.82 5.12
C PRO A 294 -6.99 -2.16 6.18
N LEU A 295 -8.17 -1.65 5.80
CA LEU A 295 -9.10 -1.01 6.73
C LEU A 295 -9.77 -2.04 7.65
N LEU A 296 -10.24 -3.15 7.10
CA LEU A 296 -10.79 -4.26 7.87
C LEU A 296 -9.74 -4.82 8.81
N TYR A 297 -8.52 -5.07 8.34
CA TYR A 297 -7.41 -5.50 9.20
C TYR A 297 -7.16 -4.50 10.34
N GLY A 298 -6.99 -3.22 10.01
CA GLY A 298 -6.66 -2.19 10.99
C GLY A 298 -7.77 -1.95 12.02
N LEU A 299 -9.03 -2.03 11.62
CA LEU A 299 -10.17 -1.85 12.52
C LEU A 299 -10.46 -3.10 13.37
N THR A 300 -10.33 -4.31 12.82
CA THR A 300 -10.70 -5.54 13.53
C THR A 300 -9.61 -6.04 14.47
N THR A 301 -8.35 -5.89 14.10
CA THR A 301 -7.21 -6.42 14.88
C THR A 301 -7.20 -5.93 16.33
N PRO A 302 -7.42 -4.63 16.65
CA PRO A 302 -7.46 -4.15 18.03
C PRO A 302 -8.50 -4.85 18.92
N TYR A 303 -9.66 -5.22 18.38
CA TYR A 303 -10.71 -5.90 19.13
C TYR A 303 -10.32 -7.34 19.47
N PHE A 304 -9.73 -8.08 18.53
CA PHE A 304 -9.28 -9.46 18.74
C PHE A 304 -7.99 -9.55 19.56
N ASP A 305 -7.11 -8.56 19.46
CA ASP A 305 -5.83 -8.54 20.17
C ASP A 305 -5.93 -7.97 21.60
N THR A 306 -7.12 -7.61 22.09
CA THR A 306 -7.30 -7.13 23.47
C THR A 306 -6.74 -8.12 24.51
N ALA A 307 -6.94 -9.43 24.29
CA ALA A 307 -6.39 -10.50 25.12
C ALA A 307 -4.87 -10.68 24.93
N LYS A 308 -4.34 -10.52 23.71
CA LYS A 308 -2.90 -10.60 23.44
C LYS A 308 -2.14 -9.39 23.98
N ARG A 309 -2.67 -8.17 23.89
CA ARG A 309 -2.08 -6.95 24.46
C ARG A 309 -1.95 -7.05 25.98
N ALA A 310 -2.94 -7.62 26.66
CA ALA A 310 -2.86 -7.92 28.09
C ALA A 310 -1.71 -8.91 28.42
N LYS A 311 -1.49 -9.92 27.56
CA LYS A 311 -0.38 -10.89 27.69
C LYS A 311 0.98 -10.30 27.29
N LYS A 312 1.01 -9.42 26.29
CA LYS A 312 2.21 -8.72 25.79
C LYS A 312 2.74 -7.70 26.80
N LYS A 313 1.87 -7.03 27.58
CA LYS A 313 2.29 -6.19 28.71
C LYS A 313 3.10 -6.94 29.78
N LYS A 314 2.99 -8.28 29.86
CA LYS A 314 3.76 -9.12 30.80
C LYS A 314 5.13 -9.55 30.26
N THR A 315 5.39 -9.42 28.95
CA THR A 315 6.69 -9.74 28.35
C THR A 315 7.36 -8.42 27.94
N GLU A 316 8.53 -8.13 28.50
CA GLU A 316 9.27 -6.90 28.19
C GLU A 316 9.66 -6.92 26.69
N ILE A 317 8.96 -6.13 25.87
CA ILE A 317 9.23 -6.02 24.44
C ILE A 317 10.53 -5.24 24.28
N ASP A 318 11.55 -5.86 23.70
CA ASP A 318 12.79 -5.17 23.32
C ASP A 318 12.55 -4.34 22.04
N TYR A 319 12.14 -3.08 22.23
CA TYR A 319 11.94 -2.11 21.15
C TYR A 319 13.24 -1.69 20.47
N ALA A 320 14.40 -1.84 21.14
CA ALA A 320 15.71 -1.56 20.56
C ALA A 320 16.12 -2.66 19.57
N SER A 321 15.54 -3.84 19.70
CA SER A 321 15.83 -4.99 18.84
C SER A 321 15.46 -4.76 17.38
N PHE A 322 16.31 -5.23 16.48
CA PHE A 322 15.99 -5.32 15.06
C PHE A 322 14.85 -6.31 14.77
N TYR A 323 14.58 -7.26 15.68
CA TYR A 323 13.41 -8.13 15.59
C TYR A 323 12.10 -7.35 15.76
N TYR A 324 12.13 -6.14 16.32
CA TYR A 324 10.99 -5.22 16.34
C TYR A 324 10.90 -4.37 15.06
N ASN A 325 11.33 -4.91 13.91
CA ASN A 325 11.12 -4.30 12.58
C ASN A 325 10.11 -5.09 11.74
N ASN A 326 9.84 -4.59 10.53
CA ASN A 326 9.00 -5.23 9.52
C ASN A 326 9.64 -6.53 9.01
N ILE A 327 8.83 -7.44 8.48
CA ILE A 327 9.29 -8.77 8.00
C ILE A 327 10.47 -8.65 7.03
N LYS A 328 10.39 -7.75 6.06
CA LYS A 328 11.46 -7.49 5.08
C LYS A 328 12.80 -7.18 5.77
N ASN A 329 12.79 -6.27 6.74
CA ASN A 329 13.98 -5.85 7.46
C ASN A 329 14.50 -6.96 8.40
N ARG A 330 13.61 -7.75 9.01
CA ARG A 330 14.03 -8.90 9.81
C ARG A 330 14.79 -9.93 8.97
N VAL A 331 14.30 -10.23 7.77
CA VAL A 331 14.95 -11.16 6.85
C VAL A 331 16.30 -10.60 6.40
N ALA A 332 16.32 -9.35 5.91
CA ALA A 332 17.57 -8.72 5.46
C ALA A 332 18.63 -8.66 6.59
N LEU A 333 18.26 -8.17 7.77
CA LEU A 333 19.19 -8.05 8.90
C LEU A 333 19.54 -9.41 9.53
N GLY A 334 18.65 -10.41 9.42
CA GLY A 334 18.92 -11.77 9.82
C GLY A 334 19.99 -12.44 8.95
N THR A 335 19.96 -12.21 7.64
CA THR A 335 20.96 -12.75 6.70
C THR A 335 22.34 -12.10 6.85
N LEU A 336 22.39 -10.85 7.34
CA LEU A 336 23.62 -10.08 7.51
C LEU A 336 24.39 -10.41 8.81
N ARG A 337 23.91 -11.33 9.65
CA ARG A 337 24.48 -11.52 11.00
C ARG A 337 25.53 -12.62 11.12
N ARG A 338 26.74 -12.21 11.54
CA ARG A 338 27.64 -12.99 12.42
C ARG A 338 27.18 -12.82 13.89
N ARG A 339 27.31 -13.89 14.70
CA ARG A 339 26.73 -14.11 16.05
C ARG A 339 26.61 -12.86 16.97
N PRO A 340 25.54 -12.73 17.81
CA PRO A 340 25.46 -11.65 18.78
C PRO A 340 26.29 -11.92 20.05
N PRO A 341 27.12 -10.98 20.53
CA PRO A 341 27.56 -10.96 21.92
C PRO A 341 26.45 -10.37 22.82
N ARG A 342 26.50 -10.69 24.13
CA ARG A 342 25.69 -10.07 25.22
C ARG A 342 26.00 -8.57 25.33
N GLN A 343 25.34 -7.73 24.55
CA GLN A 343 25.62 -6.29 24.53
C GLN A 343 24.35 -5.45 24.59
N THR A 344 24.49 -4.27 25.19
CA THR A 344 23.43 -3.30 25.44
C THR A 344 22.91 -2.72 24.12
N ALA A 345 21.70 -3.11 23.75
CA ALA A 345 20.93 -2.42 22.72
C ALA A 345 20.22 -1.24 23.37
N ARG A 346 20.35 -0.04 22.78
CA ARG A 346 19.69 1.17 23.25
C ARG A 346 18.81 1.75 22.15
N GLY A 347 17.67 2.30 22.55
CA GLY A 347 16.74 3.00 21.69
C GLY A 347 15.40 2.30 21.51
N GLY A 348 14.59 2.83 20.61
CA GLY A 348 13.23 2.35 20.40
C GLY A 348 12.23 2.87 21.45
N THR A 349 12.64 3.78 22.35
CA THR A 349 11.72 4.43 23.30
C THR A 349 10.63 5.20 22.55
N VAL A 350 10.94 5.72 21.36
CA VAL A 350 9.97 6.34 20.44
C VAL A 350 8.83 5.37 20.08
N HIS A 351 9.11 4.08 19.91
CA HIS A 351 8.07 3.09 19.64
C HIS A 351 7.32 2.69 20.91
N ALA A 352 8.02 2.56 22.04
CA ALA A 352 7.41 2.26 23.32
C ALA A 352 6.38 3.33 23.72
N ILE A 353 6.72 4.62 23.56
CA ILE A 353 5.80 5.72 23.86
C ILE A 353 4.61 5.76 22.89
N MET A 354 4.80 5.43 21.60
CA MET A 354 3.72 5.36 20.61
C MET A 354 2.77 4.16 20.84
N GLU A 355 3.27 3.06 21.41
CA GLU A 355 2.45 1.92 21.81
C GLU A 355 1.62 2.27 23.06
N ALA A 356 2.18 3.05 23.99
CA ALA A 356 1.46 3.53 25.18
C ALA A 356 0.49 4.69 24.89
N PHE A 357 0.87 5.60 24.00
CA PHE A 357 0.14 6.82 23.65
C PHE A 357 -0.04 6.93 22.13
N PRO A 358 -1.05 6.25 21.55
CA PRO A 358 -1.27 6.23 20.10
C PRO A 358 -1.43 7.61 19.46
N GLN A 359 -1.86 8.63 20.22
CA GLN A 359 -1.94 10.02 19.75
C GLN A 359 -0.60 10.60 19.30
N LEU A 360 0.53 10.01 19.71
CA LEU A 360 1.86 10.44 19.32
C LEU A 360 2.33 9.83 18.00
N LYS A 361 1.64 8.86 17.42
CA LYS A 361 1.97 8.36 16.08
C LYS A 361 1.67 9.45 15.05
N ALA A 362 2.63 9.86 14.22
CA ALA A 362 2.35 10.79 13.13
C ALA A 362 1.30 10.23 12.15
N THR A 363 1.39 8.93 11.88
CA THR A 363 0.47 8.21 10.97
C THR A 363 0.00 6.93 11.66
N PRO A 364 -1.23 6.87 12.21
CA PRO A 364 -1.69 5.72 12.99
C PRO A 364 -1.95 4.45 12.17
N THR A 365 -2.10 4.57 10.85
CA THR A 365 -2.55 3.47 9.99
C THR A 365 -1.41 2.59 9.42
N ILE A 366 -0.18 3.08 9.39
CA ILE A 366 1.00 2.31 8.94
C ILE A 366 2.09 2.35 10.00
N ASN A 367 2.89 1.29 10.06
CA ASN A 367 4.09 1.30 10.89
C ASN A 367 5.26 2.00 10.18
N LEU A 368 6.01 2.82 10.93
CA LEU A 368 7.20 3.53 10.42
C LEU A 368 8.51 2.90 10.91
N ARG A 369 8.44 1.72 11.53
CA ARG A 369 9.59 1.04 12.18
C ARG A 369 10.74 0.77 11.23
N ALA A 370 10.43 0.48 9.97
CA ALA A 370 11.43 0.20 8.95
C ALA A 370 12.32 1.41 8.60
N THR A 371 11.88 2.63 8.95
CA THR A 371 12.61 3.87 8.66
C THR A 371 13.79 4.10 9.60
N ASP A 372 13.83 3.41 10.74
CA ASP A 372 14.88 3.57 11.73
C ASP A 372 16.24 3.12 11.18
N CYS A 373 17.28 3.84 11.56
CA CYS A 373 18.65 3.42 11.29
C CYS A 373 19.25 2.72 12.51
N PHE A 374 20.20 1.82 12.26
CA PHE A 374 20.97 1.17 13.32
C PHE A 374 22.43 1.61 13.23
N VAL A 375 22.96 2.10 14.34
CA VAL A 375 24.38 2.43 14.48
C VAL A 375 25.01 1.34 15.34
N LEU A 376 25.94 0.60 14.75
CA LEU A 376 26.76 -0.39 15.44
C LEU A 376 28.09 0.30 15.78
N CYS A 377 28.31 0.53 17.08
CA CYS A 377 29.49 1.23 17.57
C CYS A 377 30.52 0.19 18.00
N TYR A 378 31.70 0.20 17.37
CA TYR A 378 32.81 -0.66 17.71
C TYR A 378 33.92 0.14 18.39
N CYS A 379 34.50 -0.40 19.46
CA CYS A 379 35.70 0.12 20.12
C CYS A 379 36.79 -0.95 20.03
N ASP A 380 37.95 -0.60 19.50
CA ASP A 380 39.09 -1.51 19.34
C ASP A 380 38.73 -2.83 18.62
N GLY A 381 37.88 -2.72 17.59
CA GLY A 381 37.40 -3.84 16.78
C GLY A 381 36.31 -4.70 17.43
N GLN A 382 35.98 -4.46 18.70
CA GLN A 382 34.88 -5.14 19.38
C GLN A 382 33.62 -4.30 19.32
N LEU A 383 32.48 -4.93 19.02
CA LEU A 383 31.20 -4.23 19.12
C LEU A 383 31.02 -3.80 20.58
N TYR A 384 30.67 -2.55 20.83
CA TYR A 384 30.51 -2.02 22.19
C TYR A 384 29.02 -1.81 22.49
N GLU A 385 28.32 -1.13 21.57
CA GLU A 385 26.89 -0.86 21.72
C GLU A 385 26.16 -0.80 20.39
N ARG A 386 24.84 -0.97 20.45
CA ARG A 386 23.95 -0.84 19.30
C ARG A 386 22.91 0.23 19.59
N LEU A 387 22.81 1.22 18.71
CA LEU A 387 21.84 2.31 18.82
C LEU A 387 20.79 2.15 17.73
N ARG A 388 19.52 2.06 18.12
CA ARG A 388 18.38 2.24 17.21
C ARG A 388 17.99 3.71 17.24
N VAL A 389 18.12 4.39 16.10
CA VAL A 389 17.74 5.80 15.97
C VAL A 389 16.49 5.94 15.11
N SER A 390 15.48 6.61 15.66
CA SER A 390 14.21 6.90 15.01
C SER A 390 14.11 8.36 14.62
N LEU A 391 13.47 8.65 13.48
CA LEU A 391 13.22 10.02 13.06
C LEU A 391 12.12 10.65 13.92
N LEU A 392 12.38 11.85 14.43
CA LEU A 392 11.39 12.61 15.20
C LEU A 392 10.15 12.99 14.40
N GLN A 393 10.24 13.01 13.07
CA GLN A 393 9.07 13.26 12.22
C GLN A 393 8.00 12.16 12.33
N CYS A 394 8.37 10.97 12.80
CA CYS A 394 7.43 9.87 13.06
C CYS A 394 6.56 10.16 14.29
N LEU A 395 6.96 11.11 15.14
CA LEU A 395 6.24 11.54 16.34
C LEU A 395 5.38 12.76 16.02
N ASP A 396 4.07 12.68 16.28
CA ASP A 396 3.17 13.83 16.16
C ASP A 396 3.44 14.82 17.30
N ARG A 397 4.08 15.93 16.95
CA ARG A 397 4.50 16.94 17.92
C ARG A 397 3.38 17.86 18.38
N ARG A 398 2.22 17.88 17.71
CA ARG A 398 1.12 18.82 18.03
C ARG A 398 0.55 18.64 19.43
N ASN A 399 0.57 17.42 19.94
CA ASN A 399 0.12 17.08 21.30
C ASN A 399 1.23 16.43 22.15
N ALA A 400 2.48 16.43 21.66
CA ALA A 400 3.59 15.78 22.36
C ALA A 400 3.84 16.40 23.74
N ASP A 401 3.64 17.70 23.90
CA ASP A 401 3.89 18.40 25.16
C ASP A 401 2.95 17.96 26.29
N LYS A 402 1.84 17.26 26.00
CA LYS A 402 0.97 16.68 27.03
C LYS A 402 1.56 15.42 27.66
N VAL A 403 2.47 14.75 26.95
CA VAL A 403 3.02 13.43 27.35
C VAL A 403 4.53 13.51 27.60
N ILE A 404 5.22 14.40 26.91
CA ILE A 404 6.69 14.53 26.92
C ILE A 404 7.06 15.87 27.56
N ALA A 405 7.85 15.82 28.63
CA ALA A 405 8.52 16.98 29.20
C ALA A 405 9.81 17.31 28.43
N HIS A 406 10.18 18.58 28.39
CA HIS A 406 11.54 18.96 28.01
C HIS A 406 12.44 18.85 29.22
N SER A 407 13.51 18.07 29.11
CA SER A 407 14.54 17.99 30.15
C SER A 407 15.47 19.20 30.06
N ALA A 408 15.92 19.71 31.20
CA ALA A 408 16.99 20.70 31.27
C ALA A 408 18.36 20.07 31.02
N GLU A 409 18.49 18.75 31.24
CA GLU A 409 19.73 18.01 31.00
C GLU A 409 19.89 17.67 29.51
N PRO A 410 21.06 17.97 28.90
CA PRO A 410 21.32 17.60 27.52
C PRO A 410 21.43 16.09 27.35
N SER A 411 21.22 15.63 26.12
CA SER A 411 21.43 14.22 25.75
C SER A 411 22.92 13.86 25.87
N GLU A 412 23.19 12.67 26.41
CA GLU A 412 24.55 12.07 26.40
C GLU A 412 24.99 11.67 24.98
N PHE A 413 24.05 11.58 24.05
CA PHE A 413 24.26 11.23 22.64
C PHE A 413 24.25 12.45 21.74
N VAL A 414 24.83 12.30 20.54
CA VAL A 414 24.74 13.30 19.46
C VAL A 414 23.33 13.42 18.84
N VAL A 415 22.40 12.60 19.32
CA VAL A 415 20.98 12.57 18.94
C VAL A 415 20.11 12.79 20.17
N ASN A 416 18.84 13.14 19.98
CA ASN A 416 17.93 13.32 21.11
C ASN A 416 17.73 11.98 21.83
N LEU A 417 17.41 12.06 23.11
CA LEU A 417 17.23 10.90 23.95
C LEU A 417 15.87 11.01 24.64
N LEU A 418 15.00 10.05 24.38
CA LEU A 418 13.71 9.95 25.05
C LEU A 418 13.84 8.91 26.16
N ARG A 419 13.56 9.32 27.40
CA ARG A 419 13.54 8.43 28.57
C ARG A 419 12.18 8.52 29.26
N PRO A 420 11.71 7.43 29.88
CA PRO A 420 10.69 7.55 30.92
C PRO A 420 11.17 8.59 31.92
N ALA A 421 10.33 9.55 32.26
CA ALA A 421 10.66 10.46 33.33
C ALA A 421 10.92 9.60 34.57
N PRO A 422 12.02 9.81 35.32
CA PRO A 422 12.06 9.25 36.65
C PRO A 422 10.76 9.69 37.32
N LEU A 423 10.04 8.76 37.93
CA LEU A 423 9.03 9.09 38.93
C LEU A 423 9.78 9.99 39.93
N PHE A 424 9.72 11.31 39.73
CA PHE A 424 10.35 12.24 40.63
C PHE A 424 9.78 11.89 41.99
N ALA A 425 10.68 11.53 42.88
CA ALA A 425 10.39 11.09 44.22
C ALA A 425 9.25 11.95 44.79
N LEU A 426 8.07 11.35 44.96
CA LEU A 426 7.02 11.85 45.83
C LEU A 426 7.51 11.67 47.27
N ARG A 427 8.54 12.41 47.62
CA ARG A 427 8.95 12.72 48.99
C ARG A 427 9.96 13.86 48.91
N ASP A 428 9.63 14.93 49.60
CA ASP A 428 10.46 16.12 49.83
C ASP A 428 10.52 17.14 48.70
N LYS A 429 9.46 17.93 48.57
CA LYS A 429 9.48 19.34 49.00
C LYS A 429 8.08 19.95 48.90
N GLY A 430 7.71 20.69 49.94
CA GLY A 430 6.36 21.21 50.16
C GLY A 430 5.95 22.33 49.20
N ALA A 431 4.63 22.52 49.19
CA ALA A 431 3.86 23.70 48.79
C ALA A 431 4.09 24.31 47.39
N GLY A 432 3.07 24.19 46.54
CA GLY A 432 2.83 25.10 45.41
C GLY A 432 2.75 24.41 44.05
N SER A 433 1.53 24.23 43.55
CA SER A 433 1.15 23.81 42.18
C SER A 433 1.85 22.57 41.63
N ALA A 434 1.21 21.40 41.73
CA ALA A 434 1.65 20.20 41.03
C ALA A 434 1.68 20.45 39.50
N PRO A 435 2.83 20.33 38.82
CA PRO A 435 2.83 20.26 37.36
C PRO A 435 2.18 18.93 36.95
N PRO A 436 1.54 18.84 35.77
CA PRO A 436 1.09 17.55 35.26
C PRO A 436 2.31 16.62 35.15
N ASN A 437 2.30 15.52 35.89
CA ASN A 437 3.36 14.51 35.89
C ASN A 437 3.43 13.88 34.49
N LYS A 438 4.31 14.40 33.62
CA LYS A 438 4.51 13.87 32.27
C LYS A 438 5.34 12.58 32.36
N PRO A 439 4.89 11.47 31.77
CA PRO A 439 5.53 10.16 31.95
C PRO A 439 6.87 10.01 31.21
N TYR A 440 7.21 10.90 30.29
CA TYR A 440 8.46 10.86 29.52
C TYR A 440 9.14 12.23 29.51
N ALA A 441 10.47 12.22 29.41
CA ALA A 441 11.31 13.41 29.24
C ALA A 441 12.19 13.28 27.99
N MET A 442 12.19 14.32 27.16
CA MET A 442 13.07 14.44 26.00
C MET A 442 14.29 15.28 26.35
N HIS A 443 15.46 14.65 26.31
CA HIS A 443 16.77 15.28 26.42
C HIS A 443 17.25 15.63 25.02
N ARG A 444 17.52 16.91 24.77
CA ARG A 444 17.95 17.36 23.44
C ARG A 444 19.46 17.20 23.26
N ALA A 445 19.89 16.81 22.06
CA ALA A 445 21.31 16.82 21.72
C ALA A 445 21.86 18.26 21.76
N ALA A 446 23.15 18.38 22.10
CA ALA A 446 23.85 19.67 22.11
C ALA A 446 23.82 20.39 20.75
N SER A 447 23.83 19.62 19.66
CA SER A 447 23.56 20.11 18.31
C SER A 447 22.15 19.72 17.85
N PRO A 448 21.43 20.57 17.10
CA PRO A 448 20.12 20.23 16.56
C PRO A 448 20.14 18.91 15.78
N SER A 449 19.37 17.94 16.25
CA SER A 449 19.25 16.63 15.64
C SER A 449 17.78 16.29 15.41
N VAL A 450 17.50 15.66 14.27
CA VAL A 450 16.16 15.13 13.94
C VAL A 450 15.98 13.67 14.35
N TRP A 451 17.04 13.05 14.87
CA TRP A 451 17.06 11.66 15.30
C TRP A 451 16.85 11.57 16.81
N CYS A 452 16.25 10.47 17.26
CA CYS A 452 16.00 10.18 18.65
C CYS A 452 16.26 8.70 18.96
N ILE A 453 16.77 8.43 20.15
CA ILE A 453 16.93 7.09 20.73
C ILE A 453 15.78 6.85 21.70
#